data_AF-A0A434KU81-F1
#
_entry.id   AF-A0A434KU81-F1
#
_cell.length_a   1.000
_cell.length_b   1.000
_cell.length_c   1.000
_cell.angle_alpha   90.00
_cell.angle_beta   90.00
_cell.angle_gamma   90.00
#
_symmetry.space_group_name_H-M   'P 1'
#
loop_
_entity.id
_entity.type
_entity.pdbx_description
1 polymer ?
#
loop_
_entity_poly.entity_id
_entity_poly.type
_entity_poly.pdbx_seq_one_letter_code
_entity_poly.pdbx_strand_id
1 'polypeptide(L)' 'MAEAYVYDAVRTPRGRGKKDGSLHEVPAVRLGAKVLEAIRDRNGLDTGTIDDIIFGCV' A
#
# COMPACT_ATOMS: atom_id res chain seq x y z
N MET A 1 23.90 12.77 -10.36
CA MET A 1 22.62 12.05 -10.58
C MET A 1 22.25 11.45 -9.24
N ALA A 2 20.98 11.54 -8.81
CA ALA A 2 20.57 10.88 -7.57
C ALA A 2 20.43 9.38 -7.85
N GLU A 3 21.00 8.55 -6.98
CA GLU A 3 20.79 7.10 -7.02
C GLU A 3 19.40 6.77 -6.45
N ALA A 4 18.78 5.71 -6.98
CA ALA A 4 17.46 5.26 -6.55
C ALA A 4 17.57 4.08 -5.59
N TYR A 5 16.89 4.16 -4.45
CA TYR A 5 16.91 3.12 -3.43
C TYR A 5 15.49 2.66 -3.09
N VAL A 6 15.33 1.35 -2.89
CA VAL A 6 14.11 0.77 -2.30
C VAL A 6 14.37 0.60 -0.81
N TYR A 7 13.80 1.48 0.00
CA TYR A 7 13.97 1.42 1.46
C TYR A 7 13.11 0.33 2.08
N ASP A 8 11.90 0.11 1.56
CA ASP A 8 10.94 -0.74 2.21
C ASP A 8 9.83 -1.25 1.27
N ALA A 9 9.18 -2.35 1.66
CA ALA A 9 8.07 -2.95 0.92
C ALA A 9 7.04 -3.63 1.84
N VAL A 10 5.75 -3.45 1.53
CA VAL A 10 4.62 -4.17 2.16
C VAL A 10 3.64 -4.63 1.10
N ARG A 11 2.70 -5.50 1.51
CA ARG A 11 1.52 -5.86 0.73
C ARG A 11 0.38 -6.25 1.66
N THR A 12 -0.85 -6.20 1.14
CA THR A 12 -1.96 -6.91 1.78
C THR A 12 -1.79 -8.43 1.60
N PRO A 13 -2.50 -9.24 2.40
CA PRO A 13 -2.83 -10.60 2.01
C PRO A 13 -3.61 -10.61 0.68
N ARG A 14 -3.60 -11.74 -0.04
CA ARG A 14 -4.43 -11.92 -1.23
C ARG A 14 -5.73 -12.61 -0.85
N GLY A 15 -6.85 -11.94 -1.11
CA GLY A 15 -8.18 -12.53 -0.99
C GLY A 15 -8.53 -13.39 -2.21
N ARG A 16 -9.40 -14.37 -2.02
CA ARG A 16 -9.95 -15.16 -3.14
C ARG A 16 -10.91 -14.27 -3.95
N GLY A 17 -10.79 -14.27 -5.28
CA GLY A 17 -11.68 -13.53 -6.18
C GLY A 17 -13.06 -14.18 -6.36
N LYS A 18 -13.79 -14.39 -5.26
CA LYS A 18 -15.13 -14.96 -5.23
C LYS A 18 -16.00 -14.17 -4.24
N LYS A 19 -17.33 -14.35 -4.31
CA LYS A 19 -18.29 -13.70 -3.41
C LYS A 19 -18.06 -14.03 -1.93
N ASP A 20 -17.51 -15.21 -1.65
CA ASP A 20 -17.12 -15.71 -0.32
C ASP A 20 -15.64 -15.40 0.02
N GLY A 21 -14.96 -14.58 -0.79
CA GLY A 21 -13.58 -14.21 -0.57
C GLY A 21 -13.41 -13.26 0.61
N SER A 22 -12.37 -13.46 1.41
CA SER A 22 -12.10 -12.67 2.62
C SER A 22 -11.94 -11.16 2.42
N LEU A 23 -11.63 -10.73 1.19
CA LEU A 23 -11.51 -9.31 0.82
C LEU A 23 -12.63 -8.83 -0.11
N HIS A 24 -13.65 -9.65 -0.37
CA HIS A 24 -14.70 -9.32 -1.34
C HIS A 24 -15.46 -8.04 -0.98
N GLU A 25 -15.70 -7.81 0.32
CA GLU A 25 -16.44 -6.66 0.83
C GLU A 25 -15.54 -5.44 1.08
N VAL A 26 -14.22 -5.56 0.87
CA VAL A 26 -13.27 -4.49 1.17
C VAL A 26 -13.05 -3.62 -0.06
N PRO A 27 -13.37 -2.31 -0.01
CA PRO A 27 -13.11 -1.41 -1.13
C PRO A 27 -11.62 -1.33 -1.47
N ALA A 28 -11.28 -1.26 -2.76
CA ALA A 28 -9.90 -1.20 -3.23
C ALA A 28 -9.09 -0.04 -2.59
N VAL A 29 -9.72 1.12 -2.41
CA VAL A 29 -9.10 2.27 -1.73
C VAL A 29 -8.69 1.98 -0.29
N ARG A 30 -9.41 1.09 0.42
CA ARG A 30 -9.03 0.66 1.77
C ARG A 30 -7.86 -0.31 1.76
N LEU A 31 -7.76 -1.15 0.74
CA LEU A 31 -6.58 -2.01 0.54
C LEU A 31 -5.33 -1.16 0.25
N GLY A 32 -5.47 -0.16 -0.63
CA GLY A 32 -4.40 0.81 -0.93
C GLY A 32 -3.99 1.66 0.28
N ALA A 33 -4.96 2.18 1.04
CA ALA A 33 -4.67 2.90 2.28
C ALA A 33 -3.91 2.03 3.29
N LYS A 34 -4.27 0.76 3.41
CA LYS A 34 -3.68 -0.11 4.43
C LYS A 34 -2.17 -0.36 4.24
N VAL A 35 -1.71 -0.42 2.99
CA VAL A 35 -0.28 -0.55 2.70
C VAL A 35 0.49 0.74 3.00
N LEU A 36 -0.10 1.90 2.74
CA LEU A 36 0.53 3.19 3.06
C LEU A 36 0.62 3.42 4.57
N GLU A 37 -0.44 3.11 5.33
CA GLU A 37 -0.43 3.13 6.79
C GLU A 37 0.69 2.24 7.35
N ALA A 38 0.81 1.02 6.83
CA ALA A 38 1.83 0.07 7.31
C ALA A 38 3.26 0.55 7.06
N ILE A 39 3.55 1.16 5.90
CA ILE A 39 4.87 1.76 5.63
C ILE A 39 5.12 2.94 6.57
N ARG A 40 4.13 3.82 6.75
CA ARG A 40 4.27 4.99 7.64
C ARG A 40 4.62 4.54 9.06
N ASP A 41 3.80 3.65 9.61
CA ASP A 41 3.88 3.24 11.00
C ASP A 41 5.15 2.41 11.28
N ARG A 42 5.60 1.58 10.32
CA ARG A 42 6.82 0.77 10.47
C ARG A 42 8.10 1.61 10.50
N ASN A 43 8.13 2.70 9.75
CA ASN A 43 9.34 3.52 9.57
C ASN A 43 9.32 4.82 10.38
N GLY A 44 8.23 5.14 11.08
CA GLY A 44 8.05 6.47 11.68
C GLY A 44 8.14 7.58 10.63
N LEU A 45 7.61 7.32 9.42
CA LEU A 45 7.78 8.18 8.26
C LEU A 45 7.02 9.50 8.44
N ASP A 46 7.72 10.62 8.27
CA ASP A 46 7.07 11.91 8.10
C ASP A 46 6.42 11.97 6.71
N THR A 47 5.09 11.85 6.67
CA THR A 47 4.35 11.87 5.40
C THR A 47 4.37 13.24 4.72
N GLY A 48 4.78 14.31 5.42
CA GLY A 48 4.96 15.65 4.83
C GLY A 48 6.12 15.76 3.85
N THR A 49 7.06 14.79 3.86
CA THR A 49 8.23 14.78 2.96
C THR A 49 8.00 13.92 1.70
N ILE A 50 6.78 13.44 1.46
CA ILE A 50 6.45 12.59 0.33
C ILE A 50 5.93 13.46 -0.80
N ASP A 51 6.63 13.45 -1.93
CA ASP A 51 6.27 14.27 -3.11
C ASP A 51 5.15 13.64 -3.95
N ASP A 52 5.17 12.31 -4.14
CA ASP A 52 4.23 11.63 -5.03
C ASP A 52 3.91 10.19 -4.59
N ILE A 53 2.71 9.71 -4.95
CA ILE A 53 2.23 8.34 -4.71
C ILE A 53 1.66 7.78 -6.02
N ILE A 54 2.32 6.74 -6.54
CA ILE A 54 1.94 6.12 -7.82
C ILE A 54 1.37 4.73 -7.57
N PHE A 55 0.10 4.52 -7.93
CA PHE A 55 -0.56 3.21 -7.91
C PHE A 55 -0.84 2.69 -9.32
N GLY A 56 -0.46 1.44 -9.58
CA GLY A 56 -0.97 0.70 -10.73
C GLY A 56 -2.34 0.10 -10.43
N CYS A 57 -3.29 0.24 -11.36
CA CYS A 57 -4.63 -0.35 -11.27
C CYS A 57 -5.06 -0.79 -12.67
N VAL A 58 -5.65 -1.99 -12.78
CA VAL A 58 -6.17 -2.60 -14.03
C VAL A 58 -7.61 -3.02 -13.89
#